data_AF-A0A372REW4-F1
#
_entry.id   AF-A0A372REW4-F1
#
_cell.length_a   1.000
_cell.length_b   1.000
_cell.length_c   1.000
_cell.angle_alpha   90.00
_cell.angle_beta   90.00
_cell.angle_gamma   90.00
#
_symmetry.space_group_name_H-M   'P 1'
#
loop_
_entity.id
_entity.type
_entity.pdbx_description
1 polymer ?
#
loop_
_entity_poly.entity_id
_entity_poly.type
_entity_poly.pdbx_seq_one_letter_code
_entity_poly.pdbx_strand_id
1 'polypeptide(L)' 'MIMFNKPNVTPIVFDMILRYIYTGELDLTKQSGENILELLIASDELLLEELFEFVQ' A
#
# COMPACT_ATOMS: atom_id res chain seq x y z
N MET A 1 -8.71 20.58 11.40
CA MET A 1 -8.15 19.78 10.29
C MET A 1 -7.37 18.64 10.90
N ILE A 2 -7.73 17.39 10.60
CA ILE A 2 -6.95 16.23 11.04
C ILE A 2 -5.96 15.93 9.91
N MET A 3 -4.67 15.88 10.24
CA MET A 3 -3.59 15.57 9.31
C MET A 3 -3.07 14.17 9.66
N PHE A 4 -3.19 13.23 8.72
CA PHE A 4 -2.59 11.91 8.85
C PHE A 4 -1.22 11.95 8.16
N ASN A 5 -0.15 11.92 8.96
CA ASN A 5 1.22 12.04 8.46
C ASN A 5 1.91 10.67 8.50
N LYS A 6 2.32 10.18 7.32
CA LYS A 6 3.08 8.94 7.15
C LYS A 6 4.26 9.21 6.20
N PRO A 7 5.37 9.76 6.72
CA PRO A 7 6.50 10.16 5.89
C PRO A 7 7.23 8.99 5.24
N ASN A 8 7.00 7.76 5.73
CA ASN A 8 7.63 6.53 5.24
C ASN A 8 6.86 5.87 4.09
N VAL A 9 5.71 6.43 3.68
CA VAL A 9 4.91 5.89 2.58
C VAL A 9 5.04 6.82 1.39
N THR A 10 5.56 6.30 0.28
CA THR A 10 5.67 7.08 -0.95
C THR A 10 4.29 7.37 -1.55
N PRO A 11 4.11 8.48 -2.28
CA PRO A 11 2.82 8.80 -2.91
C PRO A 11 2.30 7.70 -3.84
N ILE A 12 3.21 6.97 -4.50
CA ILE A 12 2.88 5.86 -5.41
C ILE A 12 2.26 4.70 -4.63
N VAL A 13 2.89 4.30 -3.51
CA VAL A 13 2.38 3.23 -2.65
C VAL A 13 1.06 3.63 -2.01
N PHE A 14 0.93 4.88 -1.58
CA PHE A 14 -0.33 5.37 -1.02
C PHE A 14 -1.46 5.35 -2.06
N ASP A 15 -1.20 5.70 -3.33
CA ASP A 15 -2.19 5.58 -4.41
C ASP A 15 -2.63 4.12 -4.63
N MET A 16 -1.68 3.16 -4.59
CA MET A 16 -2.02 1.74 -4.69
C MET A 16 -2.92 1.27 -3.55
N ILE A 17 -2.61 1.67 -2.30
CA ILE A 17 -3.42 1.35 -1.12
C ILE A 17 -4.83 1.94 -1.28
N LEU A 18 -4.94 3.20 -1.68
CA LEU A 18 -6.24 3.84 -1.89
C LEU A 18 -7.04 3.11 -2.97
N ARG A 19 -6.44 2.79 -4.11
CA ARG A 19 -7.10 2.03 -5.18
C ARG A 19 -7.63 0.70 -4.64
N TYR A 20 -6.79 -0.08 -3.96
CA TYR A 20 -7.19 -1.33 -3.36
C TYR A 20 -8.37 -1.17 -2.39
N ILE A 21 -8.34 -0.17 -1.50
CA ILE A 21 -9.45 0.09 -0.56
C ILE A 21 -10.75 0.43 -1.29
N TYR A 22 -10.69 1.19 -2.40
CA TYR A 22 -11.88 1.62 -3.11
C TYR A 22 -12.41 0.59 -4.12
N THR A 23 -11.56 -0.24 -4.71
CA THR A 23 -11.95 -1.19 -5.77
C THR A 23 -11.92 -2.64 -5.33
N GLY A 24 -11.21 -2.98 -4.25
CA GLY A 24 -10.91 -4.36 -3.86
C GLY A 24 -9.92 -5.06 -4.80
N GLU A 25 -9.33 -4.34 -5.75
CA GLU A 25 -8.46 -4.90 -6.80
C GLU A 25 -7.07 -4.27 -6.75
N LEU A 26 -6.04 -5.09 -6.99
CA LEU A 26 -4.66 -4.64 -7.06
C LEU A 26 -3.87 -5.47 -8.08
N ASP A 27 -3.25 -4.80 -9.05
CA ASP A 27 -2.38 -5.43 -10.04
C ASP A 27 -0.91 -5.11 -9.74
N LEU A 28 -0.18 -6.11 -9.27
CA LEU A 28 1.26 -6.01 -8.97
C LEU A 28 2.16 -6.36 -10.17
N THR A 29 1.61 -6.85 -11.28
CA THR A 29 2.41 -7.41 -12.40
C THR A 29 3.33 -6.39 -13.07
N LYS A 30 3.00 -5.10 -12.97
CA LYS A 30 3.77 -3.99 -13.56
C LYS A 30 4.49 -3.14 -12.52
N GLN A 31 4.44 -3.52 -11.24
CA GLN A 31 5.11 -2.78 -10.17
C GLN A 31 6.58 -3.18 -10.07
N SER A 32 7.44 -2.24 -9.68
CA SER A 32 8.82 -2.56 -9.34
C SER A 32 8.87 -3.38 -8.06
N GLY A 33 9.92 -4.19 -7.88
CA GLY A 33 10.14 -4.92 -6.62
C GLY A 33 10.26 -3.98 -5.41
N GLU A 34 10.80 -2.77 -5.62
CA GLU A 34 10.85 -1.72 -4.61
C GLU A 34 9.45 -1.25 -4.19
N ASN A 35 8.57 -0.96 -5.15
CA ASN A 35 7.19 -0.55 -4.86
C ASN A 35 6.42 -1.66 -4.12
N ILE A 36 6.64 -2.93 -4.48
CA ILE A 36 6.01 -4.07 -3.82
C ILE A 36 6.50 -4.20 -2.38
N LEU A 37 7.81 -4.04 -2.15
CA LEU A 37 8.39 -4.09 -0.81
C LEU A 37 7.89 -2.92 0.06
N GLU A 38 7.86 -1.71 -0.47
CA GLU A 38 7.30 -0.55 0.24
C GLU A 38 5.80 -0.73 0.52
N LEU A 39 5.05 -1.34 -0.41
CA LEU A 39 3.64 -1.66 -0.20
C LEU A 39 3.46 -2.65 0.96
N LEU A 40 4.30 -3.68 1.04
CA LEU A 40 4.28 -4.65 2.15
C LEU A 40 4.59 -3.99 3.50
N ILE A 41 5.57 -3.08 3.54
CA ILE A 41 5.90 -2.33 4.75
C ILE A 41 4.75 -1.40 5.13
N ALA A 42 4.16 -0.71 4.16
CA ALA A 42 3.06 0.22 4.40
C ALA A 42 1.77 -0.49 4.82
N SER A 43 1.48 -1.68 4.29
CA SER A 43 0.31 -2.47 4.68
C SER A 43 0.41 -2.98 6.12
N ASP A 44 1.61 -3.41 6.56
CA ASP A 44 1.89 -3.72 7.97
C ASP A 44 1.74 -2.46 8.86
N GLU A 45 2.37 -1.34 8.48
CA GLU A 45 2.34 -0.09 9.27
C GLU A 45 0.94 0.55 9.40
N LEU A 46 0.04 0.21 8.48
CA LEU A 46 -1.35 0.67 8.46
C LEU A 46 -2.34 -0.39 8.97
N LEU A 47 -1.87 -1.56 9.38
CA LEU A 47 -2.69 -2.69 9.85
C LEU A 47 -3.73 -3.13 8.80
N LEU A 48 -3.33 -3.14 7.53
CA LEU A 48 -4.13 -3.63 6.41
C LEU A 48 -3.83 -5.12 6.19
N GLU A 49 -4.26 -5.97 7.13
CA GLU A 49 -3.91 -7.40 7.18
C GLU A 49 -4.21 -8.14 5.86
N GLU A 50 -5.39 -7.92 5.27
CA GLU A 50 -5.76 -8.55 4.00
C GLU A 50 -4.82 -8.16 2.85
N LEU A 51 -4.41 -6.89 2.79
CA LEU A 51 -3.46 -6.41 1.79
C LEU A 51 -2.05 -6.93 2.07
N PHE A 52 -1.65 -7.01 3.34
CA PHE A 52 -0.36 -7.57 3.73
C PHE A 52 -0.25 -9.05 3.32
N GLU A 53 -1.27 -9.85 3.64
CA GLU A 53 -1.33 -11.27 3.26
C GLU A 53 -1.39 -11.47 1.74
N PHE A 54 -2.05 -10.57 0.99
CA PHE A 54 -2.09 -10.64 -0.48
C PHE A 54 -0.73 -10.37 -1.13
N VAL A 55 0.10 -9.51 -0.53
CA VAL A 55 1.39 -9.09 -1.10
C VAL A 55 2.52 -10.10 -0.78
N GLN A 56 2.43 -10.85 0.32
CA GLN A 56 3.43 -11.85 0.77
C GLN A 56 3.23 -13.23 0.14
#